data_AF-A0A084R275-F1
#
_entry.id   AF-A0A084R275-F1
#
_cell.length_a   1.000
_cell.length_b   1.000
_cell.length_c   1.000
_cell.angle_alpha   90.00
_cell.angle_beta   90.00
_cell.angle_gamma   90.00
#
_symmetry.space_group_name_H-M   'P 1'
#
loop_
_entity.id
_entity.type
_entity.pdbx_description
1 polymer ?
#
loop_
_entity_poly.entity_id
_entity_poly.type
_entity_poly.pdbx_seq_one_letter_code
_entity_poly.pdbx_strand_id
1 'polypeptide(L)'
;MSRAGIAILIGSPVAGAIALLWLAPPWRSALLTVLAALVALLIFLTTRHLQITQSRQLRRWTHLGPPGHRKVRRLAQDYYLFVLGSGGHTKEMLMMMDDGSCDFAGLHRRYLISSGDKMSENHLEDYEAELRALCEKKGTAPGTYDKRTVTRARRVHQPLWSTPFSALLSVVDIFPILLSPPKHLTARRVRFPSQIFSNGPATGFFVALAVHVLKMFYLVPLDRMQFIYIESWARISTLSLTGKLLFYTGLADVLLVQHEEVAAAYGMQNAGPMVFNSRRIDG
;
A
#
# COMPACT_ATOMS: atom_id res chain seq x y z
N MET A 1 24.31 -29.26 72.90
CA MET A 1 24.76 -29.89 71.64
C MET A 1 23.63 -30.76 71.10
N SER A 2 23.01 -30.39 69.97
CA SER A 2 22.35 -31.28 68.97
C SER A 2 21.59 -30.42 67.95
N ARG A 3 22.15 -30.26 66.73
CA ARG A 3 21.60 -30.64 65.41
C ARG A 3 20.18 -30.10 65.14
N ALA A 4 20.02 -29.07 64.31
CA ALA A 4 20.15 -29.04 62.84
C ALA A 4 18.75 -28.82 62.25
N GLY A 5 18.41 -27.56 61.99
CA GLY A 5 17.23 -27.20 61.21
C GLY A 5 17.47 -27.54 59.74
N ILE A 6 16.75 -28.53 59.23
CA ILE A 6 16.70 -28.84 57.81
C ILE A 6 15.75 -27.84 57.17
N ALA A 7 16.29 -26.71 56.71
CA ALA A 7 15.60 -25.85 55.77
C ALA A 7 15.64 -26.54 54.40
N ILE A 8 14.52 -27.14 54.01
CA ILE A 8 14.32 -27.66 52.66
C ILE A 8 14.25 -26.45 51.73
N LEU A 9 15.39 -26.13 51.10
CA LEU A 9 15.48 -25.22 49.97
C LEU A 9 14.73 -25.85 48.80
N ILE A 10 13.43 -25.54 48.68
CA ILE A 10 12.68 -25.77 47.46
C ILE A 10 13.24 -24.76 46.44
N GLY A 11 14.33 -25.16 45.78
CA GLY A 11 14.88 -24.41 44.66
C GLY A 11 13.82 -24.34 43.58
N SER A 12 13.20 -23.18 43.42
CA SER A 12 12.28 -22.90 42.33
C SER A 12 12.92 -23.34 41.00
N PRO A 13 12.20 -24.02 40.09
CA PRO A 13 12.74 -24.41 38.79
C PRO A 13 13.31 -23.21 38.01
N VAL A 14 12.84 -22.00 38.33
CA VAL A 14 13.37 -20.72 37.82
C VAL A 14 14.81 -20.47 38.30
N ALA A 15 15.12 -20.74 39.57
CA ALA A 15 16.47 -20.57 40.13
C ALA A 15 17.48 -21.57 39.53
N GLY A 16 17.05 -22.82 39.30
CA GLY A 16 17.85 -23.83 38.62
C GLY A 16 18.13 -23.48 37.16
N ALA A 17 17.13 -22.94 36.45
CA ALA A 17 17.28 -22.47 35.06
C ALA A 17 18.24 -21.27 34.97
N ILE A 18 18.17 -20.32 35.91
CA ILE A 18 19.09 -19.18 35.98
C ILE A 18 20.52 -19.67 36.25
N ALA A 19 20.73 -20.57 37.23
CA ALA A 19 22.06 -21.08 37.56
C ALA A 19 22.73 -21.85 36.39
N LEU A 20 21.96 -22.64 35.64
CA LEU A 20 22.44 -23.32 34.43
C LEU A 20 22.82 -22.35 33.30
N LEU A 21 22.14 -21.20 33.22
CA LEU A 21 22.45 -20.12 32.28
C LEU A 21 23.77 -19.40 32.61
N TRP A 22 24.07 -19.24 33.91
CA TRP A 22 25.34 -18.65 34.39
C TRP A 22 26.54 -19.60 34.23
N LEU A 23 26.30 -20.91 34.23
CA LEU A 23 27.34 -21.94 34.01
C LEU A 23 27.59 -22.24 32.53
N ALA A 24 26.72 -21.76 31.63
CA ALA A 24 26.90 -21.95 30.20
C ALA A 24 28.02 -21.04 29.66
N PRO A 25 28.89 -21.53 28.75
CA PRO A 25 29.90 -20.68 28.12
C PRO A 25 29.23 -19.49 27.41
N PRO A 26 29.85 -18.30 27.40
CA PRO A 26 29.22 -17.05 27.00
C PRO A 26 28.67 -17.05 25.56
N TRP A 27 29.20 -17.90 24.69
CA TRP A 27 28.70 -18.06 23.32
C TRP A 27 27.37 -18.83 23.25
N ARG A 28 27.11 -19.78 24.17
CA ARG A 28 25.84 -20.53 24.21
C ARG A 28 24.71 -19.64 24.71
N SER A 29 24.95 -18.85 25.76
CA SER A 29 23.97 -17.87 26.22
C SER A 29 23.70 -16.80 25.15
N ALA A 30 24.74 -16.27 24.48
CA ALA A 30 24.56 -15.36 23.35
C ALA A 30 23.73 -15.98 22.20
N LEU A 31 24.03 -17.22 21.81
CA LEU A 31 23.28 -17.93 20.77
C LEU A 31 21.82 -18.15 21.16
N LEU A 32 21.56 -18.56 22.41
CA LEU A 32 20.20 -18.72 22.93
C LEU A 32 19.45 -17.39 22.97
N THR A 33 20.10 -16.28 23.35
CA THR A 33 19.47 -14.95 23.32
C THR A 33 19.13 -14.49 21.92
N VAL A 34 20.01 -14.72 20.94
CA VAL A 34 19.74 -14.40 19.53
C VAL A 34 18.59 -15.23 19.00
N LEU A 35 18.58 -16.53 19.29
CA LEU A 35 17.49 -17.42 18.88
C LEU A 35 16.16 -16.99 19.51
N ALA A 36 16.13 -16.69 20.81
CA ALA A 36 14.94 -16.21 21.49
C ALA A 36 14.43 -14.89 20.90
N ALA A 37 15.33 -13.95 20.57
CA ALA A 37 14.98 -12.70 19.92
C ALA A 37 14.40 -12.92 18.51
N LEU A 38 14.96 -13.85 17.73
CA LEU A 38 14.43 -14.19 16.40
C LEU A 38 13.04 -14.83 16.49
N VAL A 39 12.81 -15.72 17.46
CA VAL A 39 11.50 -16.33 17.70
C VAL A 39 10.49 -15.27 18.14
N ALA A 40 10.85 -14.40 19.08
CA ALA A 40 9.98 -13.30 19.52
C ALA A 40 9.65 -12.35 18.36
N LEU A 41 10.62 -12.02 17.52
CA LEU A 41 10.42 -11.21 16.31
C LEU A 41 9.48 -11.92 15.34
N LEU A 42 9.64 -13.22 15.08
CA LEU A 42 8.76 -13.98 14.20
C LEU A 42 7.31 -14.01 14.72
N ILE A 43 7.12 -14.23 16.03
CA ILE A 43 5.80 -14.18 16.68
C ILE A 43 5.19 -12.79 16.52
N PHE A 44 5.97 -11.73 16.77
CA PHE A 44 5.50 -10.36 16.59
C PHE A 44 5.08 -10.07 15.14
N LEU A 45 5.92 -10.42 14.17
CA LEU A 45 5.65 -10.16 12.75
C LEU A 45 4.42 -10.93 12.26
N THR A 46 4.28 -12.21 12.64
CA THR A 46 3.14 -13.04 12.24
C THR A 46 1.84 -12.59 12.89
N THR A 47 1.83 -12.37 14.21
CA THR A 47 0.64 -11.87 14.92
C THR A 47 0.21 -10.51 14.37
N ARG A 48 1.16 -9.61 14.12
CA ARG A 48 0.86 -8.30 13.57
C ARG A 48 0.36 -8.37 12.13
N HIS A 49 0.97 -9.18 11.29
CA HIS A 49 0.51 -9.42 9.92
C HIS A 49 -0.94 -9.93 9.93
N LEU A 50 -1.26 -10.92 10.77
CA LEU A 50 -2.61 -11.46 10.92
C LEU A 50 -3.61 -10.41 11.41
N GLN A 51 -3.24 -9.58 12.39
CA GLN A 51 -4.10 -8.48 12.85
C GLN A 51 -4.40 -7.48 11.73
N ILE A 52 -3.39 -7.13 10.93
CA ILE A 52 -3.54 -6.20 9.81
C ILE A 52 -4.46 -6.82 8.75
N THR A 53 -4.20 -8.05 8.32
CA THR A 53 -5.00 -8.72 7.28
C THR A 53 -6.43 -8.97 7.73
N GLN A 54 -6.67 -9.37 8.98
CA GLN A 54 -8.01 -9.48 9.56
C GLN A 54 -8.73 -8.12 9.60
N SER A 55 -8.04 -7.04 10.01
CA SER A 55 -8.63 -5.70 10.02
C SER A 55 -9.01 -5.20 8.63
N ARG A 56 -8.28 -5.64 7.60
CA ARG A 56 -8.57 -5.35 6.18
C ARG A 56 -9.77 -6.12 5.70
N GLN A 57 -9.84 -7.41 6.03
CA GLN A 57 -10.99 -8.26 5.73
C GLN A 57 -12.24 -7.65 6.36
N LEU A 58 -12.26 -7.37 7.66
CA LEU A 58 -13.43 -6.78 8.32
C LEU A 58 -13.91 -5.49 7.63
N ARG A 59 -12.99 -4.60 7.23
CA ARG A 59 -13.33 -3.38 6.48
C ARG A 59 -13.87 -3.68 5.07
N ARG A 60 -13.30 -4.64 4.36
CA ARG A 60 -13.79 -5.04 3.02
C ARG A 60 -15.27 -5.42 3.08
N TRP A 61 -15.69 -6.18 4.09
CA TRP A 61 -17.08 -6.59 4.27
C TRP A 61 -18.01 -5.39 4.55
N THR A 62 -17.53 -4.37 5.27
CA THR A 62 -18.31 -3.13 5.47
C THR A 62 -18.50 -2.29 4.21
N HIS A 63 -17.58 -2.39 3.24
CA HIS A 63 -17.69 -1.71 1.94
C HIS A 63 -18.50 -2.49 0.89
N LEU A 64 -18.73 -3.80 1.10
CA LEU A 64 -19.53 -4.68 0.23
C LEU A 64 -21.04 -4.63 0.50
N GLY A 65 -21.51 -3.78 1.42
CA GLY A 65 -22.95 -3.50 1.56
C GLY A 65 -23.54 -2.94 0.26
N PRO A 66 -24.85 -3.08 0.00
CA PRO A 66 -25.47 -2.58 -1.22
C PRO A 66 -25.11 -1.10 -1.42
N PRO A 67 -24.91 -0.63 -2.66
CA PRO A 67 -24.57 0.75 -2.98
C PRO A 67 -25.79 1.64 -2.75
N GLY A 68 -26.22 1.77 -1.49
CA GLY A 68 -27.00 2.91 -1.07
C GLY A 68 -26.16 4.14 -1.34
N HIS A 69 -26.79 5.20 -1.83
CA HIS A 69 -26.23 6.54 -1.96
C HIS A 69 -25.78 7.07 -0.57
N ARG A 70 -24.76 6.46 0.01
CA ARG A 70 -23.98 7.08 1.06
C ARG A 70 -23.28 8.22 0.34
N LYS A 71 -23.84 9.43 0.52
CA LYS A 71 -23.07 10.66 0.35
C LYS A 71 -21.76 10.42 1.08
N VAL A 72 -20.70 10.12 0.33
CA VAL A 72 -19.35 10.10 0.86
C VAL A 72 -19.23 11.47 1.51
N ARG A 73 -19.19 11.50 2.83
CA ARG A 73 -19.11 12.74 3.59
C ARG A 73 -17.70 13.25 3.29
N ARG A 74 -17.54 13.93 2.15
CA ARG A 74 -16.27 14.45 1.66
C ARG A 74 -15.67 15.16 2.85
N LEU A 75 -14.56 14.63 3.35
CA LEU A 75 -13.84 15.34 4.38
C LEU A 75 -13.49 16.69 3.77
N ALA A 76 -13.57 17.76 4.56
CA ALA A 76 -13.31 19.11 4.05
C ALA A 76 -11.96 19.22 3.33
N GLN A 77 -11.03 18.29 3.60
CA GLN A 77 -9.82 18.04 2.83
C GLN A 77 -9.53 16.52 2.78
N ASP A 78 -9.32 15.96 1.59
CA ASP A 78 -8.91 14.57 1.35
C ASP A 78 -7.57 14.51 0.59
N TYR A 79 -6.82 13.43 0.78
CA TYR A 79 -5.53 13.21 0.13
C TYR A 79 -5.44 11.80 -0.45
N TYR A 80 -5.28 11.69 -1.77
CA TYR A 80 -5.07 10.44 -2.51
C TYR A 80 -3.70 10.39 -3.16
N LEU A 81 -3.15 9.18 -3.25
CA LEU A 81 -1.91 8.88 -3.96
C LEU A 81 -2.20 7.92 -5.11
N PHE A 82 -1.79 8.28 -6.31
CA PHE A 82 -1.94 7.47 -7.52
C PHE A 82 -0.57 6.96 -7.96
N VAL A 83 -0.42 5.65 -8.05
CA VAL A 83 0.79 5.00 -8.54
C VAL A 83 0.62 4.74 -10.03
N LEU A 84 1.25 5.59 -10.84
CA LEU A 84 1.16 5.53 -12.29
C LEU A 84 2.10 4.43 -12.83
N GLY A 85 1.50 3.43 -13.48
CA GLY A 85 2.24 2.35 -14.14
C GLY A 85 2.80 2.80 -15.49
N SER A 86 3.98 2.31 -15.88
CA SER A 86 4.61 2.75 -17.14
C SER A 86 3.80 2.40 -18.39
N GLY A 87 3.77 3.31 -19.37
CA GLY A 87 3.12 3.09 -20.67
C GLY A 87 1.59 3.16 -20.59
N GLY A 88 0.91 2.15 -21.15
CA GLY A 88 -0.57 2.10 -21.23
C GLY A 88 -1.27 2.16 -19.87
N HIS A 89 -0.65 1.63 -18.80
CA HIS A 89 -1.21 1.65 -17.45
C HIS A 89 -1.42 3.07 -16.91
N THR A 90 -0.55 4.03 -17.23
CA THR A 90 -0.76 5.42 -16.80
C THR A 90 -2.04 5.98 -17.40
N LYS A 91 -2.26 5.77 -18.70
CA LYS A 91 -3.46 6.24 -19.39
C LYS A 91 -4.71 5.59 -18.81
N GLU A 92 -4.69 4.28 -18.57
CA GLU A 92 -5.79 3.56 -17.91
C GLU A 92 -6.12 4.14 -16.53
N MET A 93 -5.11 4.44 -15.69
CA MET A 93 -5.31 5.00 -14.36
C MET A 93 -5.89 6.42 -14.42
N LEU A 94 -5.36 7.27 -15.30
CA LEU A 94 -5.86 8.63 -15.47
C LEU A 94 -7.30 8.65 -16.01
N MET A 95 -7.63 7.73 -16.92
CA MET A 95 -9.00 7.55 -17.39
C MET A 95 -9.92 7.04 -16.26
N MET A 96 -9.49 6.08 -15.42
CA MET A 96 -10.22 5.63 -14.21
C MET A 96 -10.54 6.75 -13.23
N MET A 97 -9.74 7.79 -13.23
CA MET A 97 -9.91 8.96 -12.38
C MET A 97 -10.79 10.05 -13.03
N ASP A 98 -11.04 9.97 -14.34
CA ASP A 98 -11.92 10.87 -15.07
C ASP A 98 -13.37 10.37 -15.03
N ASP A 99 -14.14 10.84 -14.04
CA ASP A 99 -15.58 10.58 -13.94
C ASP A 99 -16.42 11.71 -14.58
N GLY A 100 -15.77 12.63 -15.31
CA GLY A 100 -16.40 13.82 -15.89
C GLY A 100 -16.85 14.87 -14.85
N SER A 101 -16.63 14.62 -13.56
CA SER A 101 -16.88 15.57 -12.49
C SER A 101 -15.65 16.43 -12.24
N CYS A 102 -15.89 17.65 -11.76
CA CYS A 102 -14.85 18.67 -11.60
C CYS A 102 -14.84 19.25 -10.17
N ASP A 103 -15.43 18.52 -9.22
CA ASP A 103 -15.52 18.96 -7.83
C ASP A 103 -14.38 18.36 -6.99
N PHE A 104 -13.20 18.95 -7.14
CA PHE A 104 -11.97 18.56 -6.44
C PHE A 104 -11.49 19.63 -5.45
N ALA A 105 -12.35 20.59 -5.09
CA ALA A 105 -11.96 21.79 -4.33
C ALA A 105 -11.30 21.50 -2.95
N GLY A 106 -11.52 20.31 -2.38
CA GLY A 106 -10.87 19.83 -1.15
C GLY A 106 -9.95 18.63 -1.34
N LEU A 107 -9.65 18.21 -2.57
CA LEU A 107 -8.83 17.01 -2.82
C LEU A 107 -7.39 17.38 -3.18
N HIS A 108 -6.44 16.73 -2.51
CA HIS A 108 -5.05 16.69 -2.91
C HIS A 108 -4.72 15.36 -3.59
N ARG A 109 -4.11 15.42 -4.77
CA ARG A 109 -3.70 14.24 -5.54
C ARG A 109 -2.18 14.21 -5.66
N ARG A 110 -1.55 13.17 -5.12
CA ARG A 110 -0.13 12.89 -5.38
C ARG A 110 -0.01 11.85 -6.47
N TYR A 111 0.87 12.08 -7.44
CA TYR A 111 1.19 11.12 -8.47
C TYR A 111 2.60 10.58 -8.26
N LEU A 112 2.71 9.25 -8.15
CA LEU A 112 3.96 8.53 -8.10
C LEU A 112 4.32 8.03 -9.49
N ILE A 113 5.45 8.49 -10.02
CA ILE A 113 5.93 8.16 -11.37
C ILE A 113 7.29 7.46 -11.26
N SER A 114 7.52 6.45 -12.11
CA SER A 114 8.83 5.79 -12.18
C SER A 114 9.88 6.70 -12.84
N SER A 115 11.11 6.66 -12.33
CA SER A 115 12.24 7.42 -12.87
C SER A 115 12.48 7.09 -14.36
N GLY A 116 12.57 8.13 -15.20
CA GLY A 116 12.82 7.99 -16.64
C GLY A 116 11.58 7.74 -17.50
N ASP A 117 10.38 7.76 -16.90
CA ASP A 117 9.12 7.58 -17.63
C ASP A 117 8.50 8.93 -18.04
N LYS A 118 9.12 9.59 -19.03
CA LYS A 118 8.65 10.89 -19.54
C LYS A 118 7.27 10.80 -20.19
N MET A 119 6.92 9.65 -20.76
CA MET A 119 5.61 9.46 -21.39
C MET A 119 4.48 9.54 -20.35
N SER A 120 4.67 8.89 -19.20
CA SER A 120 3.70 8.95 -18.11
C SER A 120 3.63 10.34 -17.47
N GLU A 121 4.75 11.06 -17.43
CA GLU A 121 4.80 12.47 -16.99
C GLU A 121 4.01 13.39 -17.93
N ASN A 122 4.20 13.27 -19.24
CA ASN A 122 3.46 14.07 -20.23
C ASN A 122 1.95 13.78 -20.16
N HIS A 123 1.55 12.51 -20.12
CA HIS A 123 0.12 12.16 -20.00
C HIS A 123 -0.53 12.72 -18.73
N LEU A 124 0.22 12.80 -17.62
CA LEU A 124 -0.28 13.41 -16.39
C LEU A 124 -0.45 14.92 -16.55
N GLU A 125 0.51 15.60 -17.18
CA GLU A 125 0.45 17.04 -17.42
C GLU A 125 -0.72 17.40 -18.35
N ASP A 126 -0.92 16.62 -19.41
CA ASP A 126 -2.07 16.76 -20.31
C ASP A 126 -3.38 16.58 -19.55
N TYR A 127 -3.49 15.54 -18.70
CA TYR A 127 -4.67 15.26 -17.90
C TYR A 127 -5.00 16.40 -16.92
N GLU A 128 -4.03 16.92 -16.16
CA GLU A 128 -4.28 18.01 -15.20
C GLU A 128 -4.57 19.34 -15.92
N ALA A 129 -3.96 19.59 -17.09
CA ALA A 129 -4.27 20.76 -17.91
C ALA A 129 -5.71 20.71 -18.45
N GLU A 130 -6.11 19.55 -18.95
CA GLU A 130 -7.48 19.28 -19.39
C GLU A 130 -8.49 19.38 -18.25
N LEU A 131 -8.18 18.80 -17.08
CA LEU A 131 -9.03 18.88 -15.89
C LEU A 131 -9.21 20.34 -15.45
N ARG A 132 -8.13 21.12 -15.48
CA ARG A 132 -8.18 22.55 -15.15
C ARG A 132 -9.10 23.31 -16.11
N ALA A 133 -8.97 23.09 -17.42
CA ALA A 133 -9.82 23.74 -18.41
C ALA A 133 -11.31 23.37 -18.23
N LEU A 134 -11.61 22.12 -17.87
CA LEU A 134 -12.98 21.68 -17.58
C LEU A 134 -13.54 22.34 -16.30
N CYS A 135 -12.73 22.39 -15.24
CA CYS A 135 -13.11 23.04 -13.98
C CYS A 135 -13.36 24.53 -14.17
N GLU A 136 -12.50 25.22 -14.94
CA GLU A 136 -12.67 26.63 -15.29
C GLU A 136 -13.98 26.87 -16.07
N LYS A 137 -14.31 26.01 -17.04
CA LYS A 137 -15.59 26.08 -17.78
C LYS A 137 -16.82 25.85 -16.88
N LYS A 138 -16.70 24.99 -15.86
CA LYS A 138 -17.79 24.67 -14.91
C LYS A 138 -17.82 25.60 -13.69
N GLY A 139 -16.86 26.52 -13.55
CA GLY A 139 -16.74 27.40 -12.37
C GLY A 139 -16.35 26.67 -11.08
N THR A 140 -15.75 25.49 -11.16
CA THR A 140 -15.29 24.71 -9.99
C THR A 140 -13.75 24.74 -9.87
N ALA A 141 -13.23 24.31 -8.72
CA ALA A 141 -11.78 24.26 -8.50
C ALA A 141 -11.23 22.83 -8.75
N PRO A 142 -10.14 22.68 -9.54
CA PRO A 142 -9.54 21.38 -9.85
C PRO A 142 -8.80 20.74 -8.66
N GLY A 143 -8.70 21.41 -7.52
CA GLY A 143 -7.95 20.93 -6.35
C GLY A 143 -6.45 21.21 -6.46
N THR A 144 -5.65 20.46 -5.70
CA THR A 144 -4.19 20.59 -5.70
C THR A 144 -3.54 19.26 -6.05
N TYR A 145 -2.37 19.30 -6.70
CA TYR A 145 -1.63 18.08 -7.00
C TYR A 145 -0.12 18.25 -6.81
N ASP A 146 0.57 17.14 -6.60
CA ASP A 146 2.04 17.08 -6.67
C ASP A 146 2.51 15.79 -7.35
N LYS A 147 3.68 15.86 -8.01
CA LYS A 147 4.33 14.69 -8.63
C LYS A 147 5.58 14.32 -7.85
N ARG A 148 5.78 13.01 -7.65
CA ARG A 148 6.97 12.43 -7.02
C ARG A 148 7.50 11.30 -7.87
N THR A 149 8.81 11.28 -8.05
CA THR A 149 9.49 10.24 -8.82
C THR A 149 10.12 9.21 -7.89
N VAL A 150 10.03 7.93 -8.27
CA VAL A 150 10.65 6.80 -7.57
C VAL A 150 11.63 6.08 -8.48
N THR A 151 12.73 5.58 -7.95
CA THR A 151 13.66 4.75 -8.72
C THR A 151 12.94 3.54 -9.33
N ARG A 152 13.16 3.32 -10.63
CA ARG A 152 12.56 2.19 -11.36
C ARG A 152 13.04 0.85 -10.79
N ALA A 153 12.09 -0.02 -10.47
CA ALA A 153 12.32 -1.38 -9.96
C ALA A 153 13.31 -2.20 -10.80
N ARG A 154 13.17 -2.13 -12.13
CA ARG A 154 14.04 -2.82 -13.10
C ARG A 154 14.16 -1.97 -14.37
N ARG A 155 15.39 -1.71 -14.82
CA ARG A 155 15.64 -1.05 -16.11
C ARG A 155 15.53 -2.07 -17.25
N VAL A 156 15.11 -1.62 -18.43
CA VAL A 156 15.12 -2.45 -19.64
C VAL A 156 16.59 -2.81 -19.93
N HIS A 157 16.86 -4.08 -20.27
CA HIS A 157 18.22 -4.66 -20.43
C HIS A 157 19.04 -4.84 -19.14
N GLN A 158 18.44 -4.64 -17.96
CA GLN A 158 19.13 -4.95 -16.71
C GLN A 158 19.23 -6.48 -16.49
N PRO A 159 20.41 -7.00 -16.11
CA PRO A 159 20.56 -8.40 -15.80
C PRO A 159 19.75 -8.78 -14.56
N LEU A 160 19.21 -10.00 -14.55
CA LEU A 160 18.28 -10.45 -13.49
C LEU A 160 18.93 -10.44 -12.09
N TRP A 161 20.25 -10.66 -11.99
CA TRP A 161 20.96 -10.68 -10.72
C TRP A 161 21.06 -9.31 -10.03
N SER A 162 21.06 -8.20 -10.78
CA SER A 162 21.10 -6.84 -10.20
C SER A 162 19.71 -6.28 -9.92
N THR A 163 18.66 -6.99 -10.36
CA THR A 163 17.25 -6.59 -10.19
C THR A 163 16.83 -6.52 -8.70
N PRO A 164 17.25 -7.43 -7.80
CA PRO A 164 16.92 -7.32 -6.38
C PRO A 164 17.45 -6.03 -5.73
N PHE A 165 18.64 -5.57 -6.15
CA PHE A 165 19.23 -4.35 -5.60
C PHE A 165 18.46 -3.11 -6.06
N SER A 166 18.13 -2.99 -7.35
CA SER A 166 17.29 -1.89 -7.84
C SER A 166 15.87 -1.92 -7.28
N ALA A 167 15.32 -3.12 -7.06
CA ALA A 167 14.03 -3.30 -6.39
C ALA A 167 14.07 -2.80 -4.94
N LEU A 168 15.12 -3.13 -4.18
CA LEU A 168 15.29 -2.66 -2.80
C LEU A 168 15.42 -1.13 -2.74
N LEU A 169 16.22 -0.53 -3.61
CA LEU A 169 16.32 0.92 -3.72
C LEU A 169 14.98 1.58 -4.04
N SER A 170 14.19 0.98 -4.95
CA SER A 170 12.84 1.43 -5.26
C SER A 170 11.94 1.42 -4.02
N VAL A 171 11.99 0.36 -3.21
CA VAL A 171 11.24 0.28 -1.94
C VAL A 171 11.69 1.36 -0.95
N VAL A 172 13.01 1.58 -0.82
CA VAL A 172 13.57 2.59 0.10
C VAL A 172 13.10 3.99 -0.29
N ASP A 173 13.10 4.31 -1.59
CA ASP A 173 12.67 5.60 -2.12
C ASP A 173 11.16 5.86 -1.92
N ILE A 174 10.33 4.82 -1.78
CA ILE A 174 8.89 4.96 -1.56
C ILE A 174 8.58 5.49 -0.16
N PHE A 175 9.34 5.12 0.87
CA PHE A 175 9.10 5.55 2.25
C PHE A 175 9.04 7.07 2.43
N PRO A 176 10.03 7.88 1.98
CA PRO A 176 9.93 9.33 2.11
C PRO A 176 8.75 9.90 1.32
N ILE A 177 8.32 9.27 0.22
CA ILE A 177 7.15 9.72 -0.55
C ILE A 177 5.85 9.47 0.21
N LEU A 178 5.72 8.33 0.87
CA LEU A 178 4.55 8.00 1.69
C LEU A 178 4.48 8.82 2.99
N LEU A 179 5.64 9.11 3.60
CA LEU A 179 5.72 9.80 4.88
C LEU A 179 5.83 11.33 4.77
N SER A 180 6.19 11.86 3.60
CA SER A 180 6.29 13.32 3.42
C SER A 180 4.90 13.93 3.20
N PRO A 181 4.50 14.91 4.04
CA PRO A 181 3.23 15.59 3.84
C PRO A 181 3.25 16.41 2.54
N PRO A 182 2.08 16.71 1.97
CA PRO A 182 1.94 17.68 0.88
C PRO A 182 2.54 19.05 1.27
N LYS A 183 3.18 19.71 0.30
CA LYS A 183 3.74 21.06 0.51
C LYS A 183 2.66 22.15 0.56
N HIS A 184 1.50 21.90 -0.05
CA HIS A 184 0.40 22.86 -0.09
C HIS A 184 -0.30 23.01 1.27
N LEU A 185 -0.58 24.26 1.66
CA LEU A 185 -1.11 24.62 2.98
C LEU A 185 -2.46 23.97 3.31
N THR A 186 -3.31 23.78 2.30
CA THR A 186 -4.63 23.14 2.41
C THR A 186 -4.52 21.64 2.75
N ALA A 187 -3.52 20.96 2.17
CA ALA A 187 -3.30 19.53 2.34
C ALA A 187 -2.35 19.19 3.52
N ARG A 188 -1.68 20.19 4.10
CA ARG A 188 -0.72 20.00 5.21
C ARG A 188 -1.36 19.45 6.50
N ARG A 189 -2.68 19.61 6.64
CA ARG A 189 -3.45 19.04 7.77
C ARG A 189 -3.57 17.51 7.67
N VAL A 190 -3.37 16.93 6.48
CA VAL A 190 -3.45 15.49 6.25
C VAL A 190 -2.04 14.93 6.05
N ARG A 191 -1.50 14.29 7.08
CA ARG A 191 -0.11 13.79 7.07
C ARG A 191 0.11 12.60 6.13
N PHE A 192 -0.89 11.76 5.97
CA PHE A 192 -0.80 10.50 5.21
C PHE A 192 -1.91 10.42 4.17
N PRO A 193 -1.67 9.84 2.99
CA PRO A 193 -2.73 9.62 2.03
C PRO A 193 -3.78 8.71 2.66
N SER A 194 -5.05 9.06 2.46
CA SER A 194 -6.18 8.24 2.91
C SER A 194 -6.26 6.95 2.09
N GLN A 195 -6.16 7.08 0.77
CA GLN A 195 -6.23 5.99 -0.20
C GLN A 195 -5.07 6.08 -1.18
N ILE A 196 -4.61 4.92 -1.61
CA ILE A 196 -3.52 4.74 -2.58
C ILE A 196 -4.03 3.83 -3.68
N PHE A 197 -4.02 4.30 -4.92
CA PHE A 197 -4.51 3.55 -6.08
C PHE A 197 -3.35 3.10 -6.95
N SER A 198 -3.43 1.87 -7.47
CA SER A 198 -2.47 1.37 -8.45
C SER A 198 -3.11 0.36 -9.39
N ASN A 199 -2.78 0.45 -10.67
CA ASN A 199 -3.04 -0.58 -11.69
C ASN A 199 -1.74 -1.09 -12.33
N GLY A 200 -0.60 -0.52 -11.92
CA GLY A 200 0.71 -0.82 -12.49
C GLY A 200 1.34 -2.07 -11.85
N PRO A 201 2.32 -2.69 -12.51
CA PRO A 201 2.96 -3.92 -12.04
C PRO A 201 3.92 -3.69 -10.85
N ALA A 202 5.23 -3.87 -11.02
CA ALA A 202 6.21 -3.96 -9.93
C ALA A 202 6.17 -2.79 -8.93
N THR A 203 6.04 -1.54 -9.40
CA THR A 203 5.98 -0.35 -8.53
C THR A 203 4.75 -0.39 -7.62
N GLY A 204 3.59 -0.82 -8.13
CA GLY A 204 2.36 -0.97 -7.33
C GLY A 204 2.54 -1.97 -6.20
N PHE A 205 3.16 -3.12 -6.49
CA PHE A 205 3.48 -4.12 -5.47
C PHE A 205 4.43 -3.57 -4.39
N PHE A 206 5.48 -2.85 -4.78
CA PHE A 206 6.43 -2.26 -3.82
C PHE A 206 5.81 -1.18 -2.94
N VAL A 207 4.88 -0.40 -3.48
CA VAL A 207 4.11 0.55 -2.67
C VAL A 207 3.22 -0.18 -1.68
N ALA A 208 2.52 -1.25 -2.09
CA ALA A 208 1.72 -2.07 -1.18
C ALA A 208 2.57 -2.68 -0.05
N LEU A 209 3.76 -3.18 -0.39
CA LEU A 209 4.73 -3.70 0.57
C LEU A 209 5.19 -2.62 1.56
N ALA A 210 5.60 -1.44 1.06
CA ALA A 210 6.03 -0.33 1.91
C ALA A 210 4.93 0.12 2.88
N VAL A 211 3.69 0.25 2.39
CA VAL A 211 2.52 0.57 3.22
C VAL A 211 2.30 -0.49 4.31
N HIS A 212 2.39 -1.76 3.95
CA HIS A 212 2.22 -2.85 4.91
C HIS A 212 3.32 -2.84 5.98
N VAL A 213 4.58 -2.61 5.59
CA VAL A 213 5.71 -2.45 6.52
C VAL A 213 5.48 -1.27 7.47
N LEU A 214 5.02 -0.12 6.97
CA LEU A 214 4.68 1.03 7.82
C LEU A 214 3.58 0.71 8.84
N LYS A 215 2.53 -0.03 8.43
CA LYS A 215 1.45 -0.48 9.33
C LYS A 215 1.93 -1.55 10.33
N MET A 216 2.87 -2.40 9.92
CA MET A 216 3.49 -3.44 10.74
C MET A 216 4.24 -2.85 11.93
N PHE A 217 4.99 -1.76 11.71
CA PHE A 217 5.74 -1.06 12.76
C PHE A 217 4.97 0.08 13.46
N TYR A 218 3.64 0.14 13.29
CA TYR A 218 2.79 1.19 13.90
C TYR A 218 3.17 2.63 13.53
N LEU A 219 3.92 2.83 12.43
CA LEU A 219 4.30 4.16 11.95
C LEU A 219 3.14 4.89 11.29
N VAL A 220 2.14 4.13 10.81
CA VAL A 220 0.95 4.65 10.14
C VAL A 220 -0.31 3.99 10.73
N PRO A 221 -1.37 4.77 11.01
CA PRO A 221 -2.66 4.23 11.43
C PRO A 221 -3.30 3.27 10.42
N LEU A 222 -4.08 2.30 10.89
CA LEU A 222 -4.69 1.29 10.02
C LEU A 222 -5.81 1.84 9.11
N ASP A 223 -6.40 2.98 9.46
CA ASP A 223 -7.43 3.70 8.68
C ASP A 223 -6.84 4.56 7.55
N ARG A 224 -5.51 4.73 7.50
CA ARG A 224 -4.81 5.50 6.48
C ARG A 224 -4.02 4.59 5.54
N MET A 225 -3.58 5.16 4.42
CA MET A 225 -2.88 4.45 3.35
C MET A 225 -3.61 3.17 2.94
N GLN A 226 -4.91 3.27 2.67
CA GLN A 226 -5.67 2.14 2.16
C GLN A 226 -5.22 1.86 0.73
N PHE A 227 -4.56 0.72 0.52
CA PHE A 227 -4.02 0.36 -0.79
C PHE A 227 -5.08 -0.38 -1.61
N ILE A 228 -5.46 0.23 -2.73
CA ILE A 228 -6.47 -0.25 -3.67
C ILE A 228 -5.76 -0.61 -4.96
N TYR A 229 -5.80 -1.88 -5.32
CA TYR A 229 -5.26 -2.38 -6.58
C TYR A 229 -6.39 -2.64 -7.56
N ILE A 230 -6.23 -2.16 -8.79
CA ILE A 230 -7.18 -2.35 -9.87
C ILE A 230 -6.49 -3.15 -10.98
N GLU A 231 -6.91 -4.40 -11.17
CA GLU A 231 -6.49 -5.20 -12.32
C GLU A 231 -7.32 -4.78 -13.54
N SER A 232 -6.64 -4.19 -14.53
CA SER A 232 -7.29 -3.61 -15.70
C SER A 232 -7.65 -4.63 -16.79
N TRP A 233 -8.47 -4.21 -17.76
CA TRP A 233 -8.92 -5.00 -18.92
C TRP A 233 -7.83 -5.65 -19.78
N ALA A 234 -6.55 -5.29 -19.60
CA ALA A 234 -5.44 -5.89 -20.33
C ALA A 234 -5.30 -7.41 -20.08
N ARG A 235 -5.97 -7.96 -19.06
CA ARG A 235 -5.97 -9.39 -18.74
C ARG A 235 -7.39 -9.95 -18.61
N ILE A 236 -7.78 -10.73 -19.60
CA ILE A 236 -9.11 -11.34 -19.69
C ILE A 236 -9.19 -12.75 -19.10
N SER A 237 -8.07 -13.48 -18.97
CA SER A 237 -8.08 -14.89 -18.57
C SER A 237 -7.53 -15.19 -17.17
N THR A 238 -6.55 -14.42 -16.69
CA THR A 238 -5.94 -14.64 -15.37
C THR A 238 -5.43 -13.33 -14.77
N LEU A 239 -5.37 -13.27 -13.44
CA LEU A 239 -4.70 -12.19 -12.72
C LEU A 239 -3.24 -11.99 -13.20
N SER A 240 -2.79 -10.73 -13.23
CA SER A 240 -1.37 -10.43 -13.42
C SER A 240 -0.53 -11.04 -12.29
N LEU A 241 0.78 -11.13 -12.49
CA LEU A 241 1.68 -11.59 -11.42
C LEU A 241 1.55 -10.70 -10.18
N THR A 242 1.45 -9.38 -10.35
CA THR A 242 1.20 -8.44 -9.25
C THR A 242 -0.15 -8.71 -8.59
N GLY A 243 -1.22 -8.88 -9.37
CA GLY A 243 -2.55 -9.21 -8.86
C GLY A 243 -2.54 -10.50 -8.03
N LYS A 244 -1.89 -11.56 -8.53
CA LYS A 244 -1.73 -12.84 -7.80
C LYS A 244 -0.95 -12.65 -6.51
N LEU A 245 0.17 -11.92 -6.55
CA LEU A 245 0.97 -11.64 -5.35
C LEU A 245 0.15 -10.88 -4.32
N LEU A 246 -0.57 -9.82 -4.70
CA LEU A 246 -1.41 -9.05 -3.79
C LEU A 246 -2.57 -9.86 -3.22
N PHE A 247 -3.17 -10.74 -4.04
CA PHE A 247 -4.22 -11.66 -3.63
C PHE A 247 -3.72 -12.65 -2.55
N TYR A 248 -2.61 -13.34 -2.80
CA TYR A 248 -2.09 -14.35 -1.86
C TYR A 248 -1.44 -13.75 -0.61
N THR A 249 -0.78 -12.60 -0.73
CA THR A 249 -0.09 -11.97 0.40
C THR A 249 -1.01 -11.12 1.29
N GLY A 250 -2.22 -10.78 0.83
CA GLY A 250 -3.12 -9.89 1.55
C GLY A 250 -2.58 -8.47 1.76
N LEU A 251 -1.60 -8.05 0.93
CA LEU A 251 -0.95 -6.74 1.04
C LEU A 251 -1.88 -5.59 0.61
N ALA A 252 -2.80 -5.84 -0.32
CA ALA A 252 -3.81 -4.86 -0.73
C ALA A 252 -5.01 -4.86 0.23
N ASP A 253 -5.50 -3.67 0.58
CA ASP A 253 -6.71 -3.50 1.38
C ASP A 253 -7.94 -3.87 0.51
N VAL A 254 -7.99 -3.37 -0.72
CA VAL A 254 -9.02 -3.71 -1.73
C VAL A 254 -8.33 -4.15 -3.02
N LEU A 255 -8.82 -5.25 -3.59
CA LEU A 255 -8.39 -5.78 -4.88
C LEU A 255 -9.61 -5.85 -5.78
N LEU A 256 -9.57 -5.07 -6.86
CA LEU A 256 -10.65 -4.91 -7.81
C LEU A 256 -10.23 -5.49 -9.16
N VAL A 257 -11.15 -6.18 -9.83
CA VAL A 257 -10.94 -6.76 -11.15
C VAL A 257 -12.04 -6.28 -12.07
N GLN A 258 -11.69 -5.77 -13.24
CA GLN A 258 -12.67 -5.27 -14.20
C GLN A 258 -13.32 -6.39 -15.04
N HIS A 259 -12.62 -7.50 -15.25
CA HIS A 259 -13.13 -8.64 -16.02
C HIS A 259 -13.95 -9.60 -15.15
N GLU A 260 -15.21 -9.84 -15.53
CA GLU A 260 -16.15 -10.66 -14.76
C GLU A 260 -15.67 -12.10 -14.57
N GLU A 261 -15.18 -12.75 -15.62
CA GLU A 261 -14.73 -14.15 -15.54
C GLU A 261 -13.56 -14.32 -14.57
N VAL A 262 -12.65 -13.33 -14.52
CA VAL A 262 -11.49 -13.35 -13.62
C VAL A 262 -11.94 -13.03 -12.19
N ALA A 263 -12.88 -12.10 -12.02
CA ALA A 263 -13.46 -11.83 -10.71
C ALA A 263 -14.15 -13.08 -10.15
N ALA A 264 -14.96 -13.77 -10.96
CA ALA A 264 -15.65 -14.99 -10.59
C ALA A 264 -14.69 -16.14 -10.25
N ALA A 265 -13.67 -16.38 -11.09
CA ALA A 265 -12.70 -17.46 -10.90
C ALA A 265 -11.92 -17.36 -9.57
N TYR A 266 -11.74 -16.15 -9.04
CA TYR A 266 -10.99 -15.91 -7.79
C TYR A 266 -11.89 -15.43 -6.63
N GLY A 267 -13.22 -15.41 -6.81
CA GLY A 267 -14.16 -14.94 -5.79
C GLY A 267 -13.97 -13.46 -5.40
N MET A 268 -13.54 -12.63 -6.35
CA MET A 268 -13.29 -11.20 -6.14
C MET A 268 -14.46 -10.32 -6.62
N GLN A 269 -14.47 -9.07 -6.18
CA GLN A 269 -15.46 -8.10 -6.63
C GLN A 269 -15.18 -7.68 -8.08
N ASN A 270 -16.19 -7.85 -8.94
CA ASN A 270 -16.17 -7.26 -10.27
C ASN A 270 -16.38 -5.73 -10.13
N ALA A 271 -15.38 -4.97 -10.54
CA ALA A 271 -15.44 -3.51 -10.60
C ALA A 271 -16.25 -3.01 -11.81
N GLY A 272 -16.46 -3.86 -12.81
CA GLY A 272 -17.04 -3.50 -14.10
C GLY A 272 -16.17 -2.48 -14.86
N PRO A 273 -16.74 -1.80 -15.85
CA PRO A 273 -16.07 -0.70 -16.54
C PRO A 273 -15.91 0.50 -15.59
N MET A 274 -14.83 0.53 -14.81
CA MET A 274 -14.37 1.76 -14.18
C MET A 274 -13.71 2.62 -15.25
N VAL A 275 -14.52 3.27 -16.09
CA VAL A 275 -14.41 4.63 -16.68
C VAL A 275 -15.70 4.82 -17.47
N PHE A 276 -16.55 5.76 -17.05
CA PHE A 276 -17.76 6.15 -17.78
C PHE A 276 -17.40 7.26 -18.77
N ASN A 277 -17.65 7.04 -20.06
CA ASN A 277 -17.40 8.01 -21.13
C ASN A 277 -15.96 8.55 -21.19
N SER A 278 -15.12 7.91 -22.00
CA SER A 278 -14.09 8.69 -22.71
C SER A 278 -14.78 9.91 -23.29
N ARG A 279 -14.28 11.12 -23.03
CA ARG A 279 -14.78 12.37 -23.62
C ARG A 279 -14.92 12.18 -25.13
N ARG A 280 -16.09 11.76 -25.58
CA ARG A 280 -16.45 11.85 -26.97
C ARG A 280 -16.74 13.32 -27.19
N ILE A 281 -15.83 13.95 -27.90
CA ILE A 281 -16.12 15.18 -28.62
C ILE A 281 -17.06 14.75 -29.76
N ASP A 282 -18.30 14.40 -29.43
CA ASP A 282 -19.33 14.14 -30.41
C ASP A 282 -20.22 15.39 -30.42
N GLY A 283 -20.08 16.19 -31.48
CA GLY A 283 -21.05 17.21 -31.92
C GLY A 283 -20.71 18.65 -31.56
#